data_AF-M1EEB0-F1
#
_entry.id   AF-M1EEB0-F1
#
_cell.length_a   1.000
_cell.length_b   1.000
_cell.length_c   1.000
_cell.angle_alpha   90.00
_cell.angle_beta   90.00
_cell.angle_gamma   90.00
#
_symmetry.space_group_name_H-M   'P 1'
#
loop_
_entity.id
_entity.type
_entity.pdbx_description
1 polymer ?
#
loop_
_entity_poly.entity_id
_entity_poly.type
_entity_poly.pdbx_seq_one_letter_code
_entity_poly.pdbx_strand_id
1 'polypeptide(L)'
;PSGGGGGFLLSRFTATALRRAAVTLDLFPIDDVFLGMCLQQEGLEPASHSGIRTAGIQAPSAHMSSFDPCLYRELLLVHRFLPYEMLLMWDALSQPNLACGKKLQ
;
A
#
# COMPACT_ATOMS: atom_id res chain seq x y z
N PRO A 1 -4.37 -11.39 12.42
CA PRO A 1 -4.58 -10.72 11.10
C PRO A 1 -3.23 -10.49 10.40
N SER A 2 -3.13 -10.73 9.09
CA SER A 2 -1.93 -10.44 8.28
C SER A 2 -2.15 -9.22 7.39
N GLY A 3 -1.10 -8.43 7.14
CA GLY A 3 -1.14 -7.36 6.13
C GLY A 3 -0.91 -7.95 4.75
N GLY A 4 -1.83 -7.77 3.80
CA GLY A 4 -1.75 -8.47 2.51
C GLY A 4 -0.55 -8.11 1.63
N GLY A 5 -0.12 -9.03 0.75
CA GLY A 5 1.10 -8.96 -0.06
C GLY A 5 1.31 -7.79 -1.04
N GLY A 6 0.43 -6.80 -1.11
CA GLY A 6 0.68 -5.59 -1.92
C GLY A 6 1.63 -4.59 -1.25
N GLY A 7 1.81 -4.67 0.07
CA GLY A 7 2.76 -3.88 0.84
C GLY A 7 2.15 -3.26 2.10
N PHE A 8 3.02 -2.84 3.02
CA PHE A 8 2.67 -2.31 4.34
C PHE A 8 3.71 -1.28 4.80
N LEU A 9 3.36 -0.50 5.82
CA LEU A 9 4.27 0.41 6.51
C LEU A 9 4.52 -0.08 7.93
N LEU A 10 5.75 0.03 8.40
CA LEU A 10 6.13 -0.36 9.75
C LEU A 10 7.12 0.61 10.36
N SER A 11 7.13 0.68 11.68
CA SER A 11 8.13 1.42 12.43
C SER A 11 9.43 0.61 12.56
N ARG A 12 10.55 1.28 12.84
CA ARG A 12 11.81 0.59 13.17
C ARG A 12 11.67 -0.36 14.36
N PHE A 13 10.85 0.01 15.36
CA PHE A 13 10.54 -0.83 16.51
C PHE A 13 9.88 -2.13 16.06
N THR A 14 8.83 -2.03 15.25
CA THR A 14 8.09 -3.19 14.70
C THR A 14 9.00 -4.09 13.86
N ALA A 15 9.85 -3.53 12.98
CA ALA A 15 10.82 -4.33 12.22
C ALA A 15 11.78 -5.11 13.13
N THR A 16 12.23 -4.50 14.22
CA THR A 16 13.13 -5.16 15.18
C THR A 16 12.41 -6.30 15.91
N ALA A 17 11.15 -6.10 16.31
CA ALA A 17 10.31 -7.13 16.91
C ALA A 17 10.09 -8.31 15.94
N LEU A 18 9.69 -8.03 14.69
CA LEU A 18 9.52 -9.05 13.66
C LEU A 18 10.79 -9.88 13.43
N ARG A 19 11.96 -9.25 13.42
CA ARG A 19 13.24 -9.97 13.27
C ARG A 19 13.51 -10.95 14.43
N ARG A 20 13.12 -10.61 15.66
CA ARG A 20 13.27 -11.51 16.81
C ARG A 20 12.30 -12.69 16.72
N ALA A 21 11.04 -12.46 16.37
CA ALA A 21 10.08 -13.53 16.19
C ALA A 21 10.42 -14.46 15.02
N ALA A 22 10.93 -13.91 13.91
CA ALA A 22 11.22 -14.67 12.70
C ALA A 22 12.28 -15.76 12.91
N VAL A 23 13.17 -15.62 13.90
CA VAL A 23 14.18 -16.65 14.22
C VAL A 23 13.69 -17.72 15.19
N THR A 24 12.50 -17.54 15.77
CA THR A 24 11.90 -18.49 16.74
C THR A 24 10.75 -19.30 16.17
N LEU A 25 10.30 -18.98 14.96
CA LEU A 25 9.15 -19.60 14.30
C LEU A 25 9.61 -20.42 13.09
N ASP A 26 8.94 -21.55 12.85
CA ASP A 26 9.10 -22.29 11.61
C ASP A 26 8.58 -21.46 10.43
N LEU A 27 9.30 -21.53 9.31
CA LEU A 27 8.92 -20.81 8.10
C LEU A 27 7.56 -21.28 7.59
N PHE A 28 6.72 -20.31 7.23
CA PHE A 28 5.44 -20.55 6.56
C PHE A 28 5.56 -20.16 5.08
N PRO A 29 5.01 -20.95 4.13
CA PRO A 29 5.25 -20.76 2.69
C PRO A 29 4.48 -19.59 2.06
N ILE A 30 3.95 -18.68 2.88
CA ILE A 30 3.31 -17.44 2.46
C ILE A 30 3.86 -16.34 3.37
N ASP A 31 4.59 -15.39 2.78
CA ASP A 31 5.38 -14.38 3.48
C ASP A 31 4.53 -13.44 4.33
N ASP A 32 3.37 -13.00 3.82
CA ASP A 32 2.46 -12.13 4.57
C ASP A 32 1.79 -12.84 5.75
N VAL A 33 1.46 -14.13 5.62
CA VAL A 33 1.01 -14.97 6.72
C VAL A 33 2.13 -15.16 7.74
N PHE A 34 3.36 -15.44 7.30
CA PHE A 34 4.52 -15.58 8.19
C PHE A 34 4.79 -14.28 8.97
N LEU A 35 4.68 -13.13 8.32
CA LEU A 35 4.78 -11.83 8.98
C LEU A 35 3.66 -11.64 10.02
N GLY A 36 2.43 -12.08 9.71
CA GLY A 36 1.33 -12.10 10.67
C GLY A 36 1.59 -12.99 11.88
N MET A 37 2.21 -14.15 11.69
CA MET A 37 2.65 -15.04 12.79
C MET A 37 3.70 -14.35 13.66
N CYS A 38 4.67 -13.65 13.05
CA CYS A 38 5.68 -12.90 13.78
C CYS A 38 5.08 -11.75 14.62
N LEU A 39 4.07 -11.04 14.08
CA LEU A 39 3.34 -10.01 14.82
C LEU A 39 2.63 -10.60 16.04
N GLN A 40 1.94 -11.73 15.86
CA GLN A 40 1.25 -12.43 16.94
C GLN A 40 2.22 -12.88 18.05
N GLN A 41 3.38 -13.39 17.67
CA GLN A 41 4.43 -13.81 18.62
C GLN A 41 4.96 -12.66 19.48
N GLU A 42 5.04 -11.44 18.94
CA GLU A 42 5.50 -10.24 19.66
C GLU A 42 4.33 -9.46 20.31
N GLY A 43 3.10 -9.98 20.25
CA GLY A 43 1.92 -9.33 20.83
C GLY A 43 1.54 -8.01 20.11
N LEU A 44 1.84 -7.90 18.82
CA LEU A 44 1.55 -6.74 17.99
C LEU A 44 0.36 -7.02 17.06
N GLU A 45 -0.45 -5.99 16.79
CA GLU A 45 -1.56 -6.07 15.85
C GLU A 45 -1.37 -5.12 14.67
N PRO A 46 -1.67 -5.56 13.43
CA PRO A 46 -1.69 -4.66 12.29
C PRO A 46 -2.95 -3.79 12.30
N ALA A 47 -2.85 -2.59 11.72
CA ALA A 47 -3.98 -1.68 11.53
C ALA A 47 -4.22 -1.42 10.04
N SER A 48 -5.50 -1.33 9.67
CA SER A 48 -5.91 -0.97 8.31
C SER A 48 -5.79 0.53 8.07
N HIS A 49 -5.38 0.92 6.85
CA HIS A 49 -5.30 2.32 6.43
C HIS A 49 -5.93 2.49 5.03
N SER A 50 -6.81 3.49 4.86
CA SER A 50 -7.55 3.73 3.62
C SER A 50 -6.64 4.08 2.43
N GLY A 51 -5.48 4.68 2.71
CA GLY A 51 -4.44 4.98 1.72
C GLY A 51 -3.67 3.77 1.18
N ILE A 52 -3.92 2.55 1.67
CA ILE A 52 -3.31 1.32 1.15
C ILE A 52 -4.35 0.55 0.33
N ARG A 53 -4.11 0.43 -0.99
CA ARG A 53 -5.04 -0.15 -1.97
C ARG A 53 -4.38 -1.30 -2.73
N THR A 54 -4.21 -2.43 -2.05
CA THR A 54 -3.59 -3.65 -2.61
C THR A 54 -4.46 -4.35 -3.67
N ALA A 55 -5.77 -4.08 -3.71
CA ALA A 55 -6.68 -4.53 -4.76
C ALA A 55 -6.78 -3.55 -5.94
N GLY A 56 -6.01 -2.45 -5.91
CA GLY A 56 -6.06 -1.40 -6.91
C GLY A 56 -7.21 -0.42 -6.77
N ILE A 57 -7.35 0.42 -7.80
CA ILE A 57 -8.40 1.43 -7.91
C ILE A 57 -9.18 1.17 -9.18
N GLN A 58 -10.50 1.23 -9.06
CA GLN A 58 -11.40 1.20 -10.21
C GLN A 58 -11.69 2.62 -10.68
N ALA A 59 -11.89 2.78 -11.98
CA ALA A 59 -12.37 4.03 -12.55
C ALA A 59 -13.68 4.44 -11.85
N PRO A 60 -13.78 5.68 -11.30
CA PRO A 60 -14.98 6.12 -10.59
C PRO A 60 -16.22 6.20 -11.48
N SER A 61 -16.02 6.33 -12.80
CA SER A 61 -17.09 6.39 -13.80
C SER A 61 -16.54 6.00 -15.18
N ALA A 62 -17.44 5.72 -16.14
CA ALA A 62 -17.06 5.40 -17.52
C ALA A 62 -16.28 6.54 -18.23
N HIS A 63 -16.40 7.78 -17.73
CA HIS A 63 -15.76 8.95 -18.32
C HIS A 63 -14.43 9.32 -17.65
N MET A 64 -14.10 8.71 -16.51
CA MET A 64 -12.86 8.97 -15.80
C MET A 64 -11.92 7.78 -15.92
N SER A 65 -10.71 8.03 -16.39
CA SER A 65 -9.66 7.02 -16.39
C SER A 65 -9.32 6.61 -14.96
N SER A 66 -9.10 5.33 -14.72
CA SER A 66 -8.46 4.88 -13.48
C SER A 66 -7.03 5.41 -13.36
N PHE A 67 -6.45 5.98 -14.42
CA PHE A 67 -5.12 6.59 -14.44
C PHE A 67 -5.11 8.10 -14.13
N ASP A 68 -6.22 8.67 -13.67
CA ASP A 68 -6.27 10.07 -13.23
C ASP A 68 -5.38 10.27 -11.97
N PRO A 69 -4.33 11.12 -12.01
CA PRO A 69 -3.43 11.35 -10.88
C PRO A 69 -4.15 11.78 -9.59
N CYS A 70 -5.30 12.42 -9.69
CA CYS A 70 -6.07 12.85 -8.53
C CYS A 70 -6.65 11.70 -7.71
N LEU A 71 -6.78 10.50 -8.29
CA LEU A 71 -7.18 9.30 -7.56
C LEU A 71 -6.04 8.75 -6.67
N TYR A 72 -4.80 9.13 -6.96
CA TYR A 72 -3.59 8.58 -6.33
C TYR A 72 -2.94 9.53 -5.33
N ARG A 73 -3.25 10.83 -5.41
CA ARG A 73 -2.60 11.91 -4.64
C ARG A 73 -2.58 11.69 -3.13
N GLU A 74 -3.60 11.06 -2.56
CA GLU A 74 -3.72 10.84 -1.12
C GLU A 74 -3.41 9.39 -0.71
N LEU A 75 -2.98 8.55 -1.64
CA LEU A 75 -2.65 7.17 -1.36
C LEU A 75 -1.19 7.02 -0.92
N LEU A 76 -0.96 6.05 -0.05
CA LEU A 76 0.35 5.63 0.40
C LEU A 76 0.89 4.49 -0.46
N LEU A 77 0.00 3.58 -0.88
CA LEU A 77 0.36 2.41 -1.67
C LEU A 77 -0.83 1.96 -2.51
N VAL A 78 -0.58 1.56 -3.76
CA VAL A 78 -1.58 0.97 -4.64
C VAL A 78 -0.96 -0.10 -5.53
N HIS A 79 -1.70 -1.17 -5.76
CA HIS A 79 -1.32 -2.24 -6.70
C HIS A 79 -2.26 -2.22 -7.91
N ARG A 80 -1.81 -2.27 -9.17
CA ARG A 80 -0.43 -2.30 -9.66
C ARG A 80 -0.21 -1.21 -10.70
N PHE A 81 1.04 -0.82 -10.84
CA PHE A 81 1.56 -0.05 -11.96
C PHE A 81 2.62 -0.89 -12.66
N LEU A 82 2.61 -0.90 -13.99
CA LEU A 82 3.76 -1.32 -14.79
C LEU A 82 4.90 -0.30 -14.61
N PRO A 83 6.16 -0.68 -14.89
CA PRO A 83 7.30 0.22 -14.67
C PRO A 83 7.17 1.59 -15.36
N TYR A 84 6.67 1.63 -16.61
CA TYR A 84 6.47 2.90 -17.32
C TYR A 84 5.30 3.71 -16.74
N GLU A 85 4.25 3.03 -16.28
CA GLU A 85 3.09 3.68 -15.67
C GLU A 85 3.48 4.37 -14.37
N MET A 86 4.33 3.71 -13.58
CA MET A 86 4.86 4.28 -12.34
C MET A 86 5.63 5.57 -12.60
N LEU A 87 6.46 5.60 -13.65
CA LEU A 87 7.19 6.80 -14.07
C LEU A 87 6.25 7.94 -14.48
N LEU A 88 5.24 7.64 -15.31
CA LEU A 88 4.26 8.64 -15.77
C LEU A 88 3.42 9.19 -14.61
N MET A 89 2.99 8.32 -13.71
CA MET A 89 2.20 8.71 -12.54
C MET A 89 3.04 9.55 -11.56
N TRP A 90 4.30 9.18 -11.34
CA TRP A 90 5.22 9.96 -10.53
C TRP A 90 5.43 11.36 -11.10
N ASP A 91 5.66 11.48 -12.41
CA ASP A 91 5.80 12.77 -13.08
C ASP A 91 4.54 13.63 -12.90
N ALA A 92 3.36 13.06 -13.16
CA ALA A 92 2.09 13.78 -13.02
C ALA A 92 1.81 14.24 -11.59
N LEU A 93 2.08 13.39 -10.58
CA LEU A 93 1.92 13.72 -9.16
C LEU A 93 2.92 14.77 -8.67
N SER A 94 4.10 14.85 -9.31
CA SER A 94 5.16 15.81 -8.95
C SER A 94 4.92 17.21 -9.51
N GLN A 95 3.93 17.38 -10.40
CA GLN A 95 3.62 18.69 -10.97
C GLN A 95 3.05 19.63 -9.90
N PRO A 96 3.67 20.80 -9.64
CA PRO A 96 3.24 21.72 -8.58
C PRO A 96 1.85 22.33 -8.83
N ASN A 97 1.41 22.32 -10.09
CA ASN A 97 0.13 22.83 -10.55
C ASN A 97 -0.93 21.72 -10.72
N LEU A 98 -0.71 20.51 -10.19
CA LEU A 98 -1.74 19.46 -10.19
C LEU A 98 -2.97 19.90 -9.39
N ALA A 99 -4.02 20.29 -10.11
CA ALA A 99 -5.28 20.75 -9.55
C ALA A 99 -6.26 19.57 -9.39
N CYS A 100 -6.39 19.07 -8.16
CA CYS A 100 -7.38 18.08 -7.79
C CYS A 100 -8.54 18.76 -7.08
N GLY A 101 -9.68 18.85 -7.76
CA GLY A 101 -10.90 19.46 -7.23
C GLY A 101 -12.04 19.21 -8.20
N LYS A 102 -13.28 19.24 -7.68
CA LYS A 102 -14.46 19.20 -8.55
C LYS A 102 -14.42 20.44 -9.45
N LYS A 103 -14.32 20.26 -10.77
CA LYS A 103 -14.90 21.28 -11.66
C LYS A 103 -16.39 21.28 -11.35
N LEU A 104 -16.87 22.30 -10.63
CA LEU A 104 -18.29 22.65 -10.68
C LEU A 104 -18.55 22.99 -12.16
N GLN A 105 -19.16 22.05 -12.87
CA GLN A 105 -19.99 22.39 -14.02
C GLN A 105 -21.38 22.70 -13.48
#